data_AF-A0A351XCY7-F1
#
_entry.id   AF-A0A351XCY7-F1
#
_cell.length_a   1.000
_cell.length_b   1.000
_cell.length_c   1.000
_cell.angle_alpha   90.00
_cell.angle_beta   90.00
_cell.angle_gamma   90.00
#
_symmetry.space_group_name_H-M   'P 1'
#
loop_
_entity.id
_entity.type
_entity.pdbx_description
1 polymer ?
#
loop_
_entity_poly.entity_id
_entity_poly.type
_entity_poly.pdbx_seq_one_letter_code
_entity_poly.pdbx_strand_id
1 'polypeptide(L)' 'AQMKAADRSGAAMAVIVGDDELAAGTVTVRDLRGDGGQQTVALDSMIDILRARLR' A
#
# COMPACT_ATOMS: atom_id res chain seq x y z
N ALA A 1 -9.37 10.98 -10.98
CA ALA A 1 -10.12 10.00 -10.16
C ALA A 1 -9.40 8.65 -10.18
N GLN A 2 -8.26 8.54 -9.48
CA GLN A 2 -7.44 7.32 -9.42
C GLN A 2 -7.91 6.39 -8.28
N MET A 3 -8.38 6.95 -7.15
CA MET A 3 -8.94 6.16 -6.03
C MET A 3 -10.11 5.25 -6.45
N LYS A 4 -11.00 5.72 -7.33
CA LYS A 4 -12.16 4.95 -7.83
C LYS A 4 -11.78 3.69 -8.65
N ALA A 5 -10.57 3.61 -9.18
CA ALA A 5 -10.10 2.44 -9.93
C ALA A 5 -9.52 1.37 -8.98
N ALA A 6 -8.86 1.80 -7.91
CA ALA A 6 -8.33 0.90 -6.88
C ALA A 6 -9.45 0.16 -6.14
N ASP A 7 -10.51 0.87 -5.73
CA ASP A 7 -11.68 0.26 -5.08
C ASP A 7 -12.40 -0.74 -6.01
N ARG A 8 -12.40 -0.47 -7.33
CA ARG A 8 -13.05 -1.31 -8.34
C ARG A 8 -12.26 -2.57 -8.70
N SER A 9 -10.97 -2.64 -8.33
CA SER A 9 -10.14 -3.82 -8.59
C SER A 9 -10.47 -5.01 -7.69
N GLY A 10 -11.21 -4.80 -6.60
CA GLY A 10 -11.42 -5.82 -5.58
C GLY A 10 -10.14 -6.21 -4.84
N ALA A 11 -9.04 -5.46 -4.96
CA ALA A 11 -7.82 -5.69 -4.21
C ALA A 11 -8.05 -5.46 -2.70
N ALA A 12 -7.38 -6.24 -1.85
CA ALA A 12 -7.43 -6.04 -0.41
C ALA A 12 -6.65 -4.80 0.05
N MET A 13 -5.60 -4.44 -0.69
CA MET A 13 -4.68 -3.35 -0.34
C MET A 13 -4.27 -2.58 -1.60
N ALA A 14 -3.96 -1.29 -1.43
CA ALA A 14 -3.33 -0.43 -2.41
C ALA A 14 -1.93 -0.03 -1.93
N VAL A 15 -0.95 -0.06 -2.84
CA VAL A 15 0.40 0.46 -2.58
C VAL A 15 0.57 1.76 -3.35
N ILE A 16 1.02 2.80 -2.65
CA ILE A 16 1.23 4.14 -3.17
C ILE A 16 2.74 4.41 -3.09
N VAL A 17 3.34 4.67 -4.24
CA VAL A 17 4.75 5.05 -4.37
C VAL A 17 4.79 6.33 -5.18
N GLY A 18 5.08 7.45 -4.51
CA GLY A 18 5.43 8.71 -5.16
C GLY A 18 6.94 8.86 -5.28
N ASP A 19 7.36 9.97 -5.87
CA ASP A 19 8.78 10.30 -6.05
C ASP A 19 9.49 10.49 -4.69
N ASP A 20 8.79 11.06 -3.70
CA ASP A 20 9.31 11.26 -2.35
C ASP A 20 9.48 9.92 -1.61
N GLU A 21 8.50 9.02 -1.73
CA GLU A 21 8.58 7.66 -1.18
C GLU A 21 9.75 6.89 -1.78
N LEU A 22 9.93 6.97 -3.10
CA LEU A 22 11.03 6.31 -3.81
C LEU A 22 12.38 6.88 -3.38
N ALA A 23 12.50 8.21 -3.25
CA ALA A 23 13.72 8.88 -2.79
C ALA A 23 14.04 8.55 -1.32
N ALA A 24 13.02 8.38 -0.48
CA ALA A 24 13.15 8.03 0.93
C ALA A 24 13.31 6.51 1.17
N GLY A 25 13.19 5.66 0.14
CA GLY A 25 13.20 4.20 0.29
C GLY A 25 12.00 3.68 1.11
N THR A 26 10.89 4.40 1.06
CA THR A 26 9.64 4.04 1.76
C THR A 26 8.51 3.89 0.76
N VAL A 27 7.37 3.37 1.21
CA VAL A 27 6.15 3.17 0.42
C VAL A 27 4.95 3.25 1.32
N THR A 28 3.84 3.78 0.81
CA THR A 28 2.62 3.91 1.61
C THR A 28 1.63 2.81 1.21
N VAL A 29 1.33 1.91 2.14
CA VAL A 29 0.34 0.85 1.95
C VAL A 29 -0.98 1.29 2.59
N ARG A 30 -2.05 1.25 1.81
CA ARG A 30 -3.40 1.57 2.23
C ARG A 30 -4.27 0.32 2.19
N ASP A 31 -4.95 0.04 3.30
CA ASP A 31 -5.97 -1.00 3.33
C ASP A 31 -7.26 -0.48 2.68
N LEU A 32 -7.84 -1.27 1.77
CA LEU A 32 -9.08 -0.94 1.06
C LEU A 32 -10.28 -1.76 1.57
N ARG A 33 -10.06 -2.83 2.33
CA ARG A 33 -11.11 -3.74 2.81
C ARG A 33 -11.40 -3.59 4.30
N GLY A 34 -10.53 -2.97 5.09
CA GLY A 34 -10.73 -2.75 6.52
C GLY A 34 -10.44 -1.33 7.01
N ASP A 35 -10.44 -1.14 8.33
CA ASP A 35 -10.07 0.11 9.04
C ASP A 35 -8.54 0.31 9.12
N GLY A 36 -7.75 -0.47 8.36
CA GLY A 36 -6.29 -0.47 8.41
C GLY A 36 -5.62 0.85 7.98
N GLY A 37 -6.40 1.83 7.52
CA GLY A 37 -5.92 3.17 7.19
C GLY A 37 -4.82 3.15 6.13
N GLN A 38 -3.93 4.15 6.19
CA GLN A 38 -2.71 4.19 5.40
C GLN A 38 -1.51 4.11 6.34
N GLN A 39 -0.51 3.30 5.97
CA GLN A 39 0.72 3.14 6.73
C GLN A 39 1.90 3.24 5.77
N THR A 40 2.86 4.11 6.11
CA THR A 40 4.15 4.16 5.43
C THR A 40 5.06 3.08 6.01
N VAL A 41 5.68 2.30 5.14
CA VAL A 41 6.60 1.22 5.47
C VAL A 41 7.87 1.38 4.65
N ALA A 42 8.98 0.80 5.10
CA ALA A 42 10.20 0.74 4.29
C ALA A 42 9.95 -0.14 3.05
N LEU A 43 10.47 0.29 1.89
CA LEU A 43 10.39 -0.46 0.63
C LEU A 43 10.93 -1.89 0.82
N ASP A 44 12.05 -1.99 1.53
CA ASP A 44 12.77 -3.23 1.79
C ASP A 44 11.93 -4.23 2.60
N SER A 45 11.15 -3.71 3.57
CA SER A 45 10.27 -4.52 4.42
C SER A 45 8.84 -4.66 3.86
N MET A 46 8.50 -3.93 2.80
CA MET A 46 7.15 -3.91 2.22
C MET A 46 6.72 -5.31 1.77
N ILE A 47 7.62 -6.08 1.14
CA ILE A 47 7.29 -7.41 0.61
C ILE A 47 6.92 -8.37 1.75
N ASP A 48 7.65 -8.33 2.86
CA ASP A 48 7.36 -9.18 4.02
C ASP A 48 6.04 -8.79 4.69
N ILE A 49 5.77 -7.49 4.81
CA ILE A 49 4.51 -6.97 5.36
C ILE A 49 3.32 -7.37 4.47
N LEU A 50 3.45 -7.22 3.15
CA LEU A 50 2.42 -7.62 2.19
C LEU A 50 2.16 -9.13 2.26
N ARG A 51 3.21 -9.96 2.33
CA ARG A 51 3.08 -11.42 2.49
C ARG A 51 2.40 -11.81 3.80
N ALA A 52 2.72 -11.13 4.90
CA ALA A 52 2.09 -11.38 6.19
C ALA A 52 0.59 -11.02 6.20
N ARG A 53 0.20 -9.96 5.47
CA ARG A 53 -1.19 -9.47 5.40
C ARG A 53 -2.06 -10.17 4.34
N LEU A 54 -1.45 -10.75 3.30
CA LEU A 54 -2.17 -11.51 2.25
C LEU A 54 -2.38 -13.00 2.58
N ARG A 55 -1.97 -13.44 3.77
CA ARG A 55 -2.06 -14.84 4.19
C ARG A 55 -3.46 -15.26 4.63
#